data_AF-W4BJF5-F1
#
_entry.id   AF-W4BJF5-F1
#
_cell.length_a   1.000
_cell.length_b   1.000
_cell.length_c   1.000
_cell.angle_alpha   90.00
_cell.angle_beta   90.00
_cell.angle_gamma   90.00
#
_symmetry.space_group_name_H-M   'P 1'
#
loop_
_entity.id
_entity.type
_entity.pdbx_description
1 polymer ?
#
loop_
_entity_poly.entity_id
_entity_poly.type
_entity_poly.pdbx_seq_one_letter_code
_entity_poly.pdbx_strand_id
1 'polypeptide(L)'
;MFLTSFVSIIGIIVFWPRYVDNDFPLFTDIFMVFIFLPSFFILFSILSFLINRFFIRKISIKILLSVILYGLSFFASYFLFKDIWSFNVRFISISLTSLVGLIHYLISYGLSLVNSAIRKKLDENIG
;
A
#
# COMPACT_ATOMS: atom_id res chain seq x y z
N MET A 1 -2.39 -12.00 -11.07
CA MET A 1 -2.60 -10.90 -10.12
C MET A 1 -2.97 -11.40 -8.72
N PHE A 2 -4.02 -12.21 -8.55
CA PHE A 2 -4.39 -12.72 -7.22
C PHE A 2 -3.34 -13.63 -6.57
N LEU A 3 -2.78 -14.59 -7.32
CA LEU A 3 -1.73 -15.48 -6.81
C LEU A 3 -0.47 -14.71 -6.40
N THR A 4 -0.04 -13.76 -7.23
CA THR A 4 1.14 -12.93 -6.96
C THR A 4 0.92 -12.01 -5.76
N SER A 5 -0.27 -11.41 -5.61
CA SER A 5 -0.63 -10.64 -4.42
C SER A 5 -0.70 -11.50 -3.16
N PHE A 6 -1.24 -12.72 -3.26
CA PHE A 6 -1.31 -13.66 -2.14
C PHE A 6 0.08 -14.10 -1.67
N VAL A 7 0.97 -14.47 -2.60
CA VAL A 7 2.37 -14.79 -2.29
C VAL A 7 3.10 -13.59 -1.68
N SER A 8 2.83 -12.37 -2.17
CA SER A 8 3.44 -11.15 -1.62
C SER A 8 2.97 -10.88 -0.18
N ILE A 9 1.67 -11.06 0.11
CA ILE A 9 1.12 -10.94 1.47
C ILE A 9 1.77 -11.94 2.41
N ILE A 10 1.87 -13.21 2.00
CA ILE A 10 2.52 -14.25 2.79
C ILE A 10 3.98 -13.89 3.01
N GLY A 11 4.71 -13.47 1.97
CA GLY A 11 6.10 -13.08 2.09
C GLY A 11 6.32 -11.96 3.09
N ILE A 12 5.48 -10.91 3.05
CA ILE A 12 5.59 -9.78 3.97
C ILE A 12 5.26 -10.18 5.41
N ILE A 13 4.25 -11.03 5.64
CA ILE A 13 3.87 -11.47 6.98
C ILE A 13 4.90 -12.45 7.57
N VAL A 14 5.33 -13.44 6.78
CA VAL A 14 6.24 -14.50 7.25
C VAL A 14 7.64 -13.97 7.46
N PHE A 15 8.14 -13.14 6.54
CA PHE A 15 9.49 -12.59 6.60
C PHE A 15 9.56 -11.21 7.25
N TRP A 16 8.46 -10.73 7.88
CA TRP A 16 8.48 -9.44 8.58
C TRP A 16 9.64 -9.39 9.58
N PRO A 17 10.57 -8.43 9.47
CA PRO A 17 11.74 -8.38 10.32
C PRO A 17 11.34 -8.27 11.81
N ARG A 18 11.92 -9.13 12.64
CA ARG A 18 11.74 -9.11 14.10
C ARG A 18 12.97 -8.48 14.75
N TYR A 19 12.73 -7.61 15.73
CA TYR A 19 13.78 -6.91 16.46
C TYR A 19 14.19 -7.61 17.76
N VAL A 20 13.47 -8.65 18.16
CA VAL A 20 13.77 -9.44 19.36
C VAL A 20 14.96 -10.36 19.06
N ASP A 21 15.96 -10.34 19.94
CA ASP A 21 17.18 -11.16 19.86
C ASP A 21 17.91 -11.06 18.51
N ASN A 22 17.91 -9.85 17.93
CA ASN A 22 18.50 -9.61 16.62
C ASN A 22 19.96 -9.16 16.74
N ASP A 23 20.87 -10.00 16.24
CA ASP A 23 22.31 -9.72 16.22
C ASP A 23 22.70 -8.57 15.28
N PHE A 24 21.85 -8.21 14.30
CA PHE A 24 22.13 -7.20 13.28
C PHE A 24 20.99 -6.18 13.12
N PRO A 25 20.76 -5.32 14.13
CA PRO A 25 19.65 -4.36 14.12
C PRO A 25 19.71 -3.39 12.93
N LEU A 26 20.89 -2.91 12.55
CA LEU A 26 21.06 -2.00 11.42
C LEU A 26 20.68 -2.64 10.08
N PHE A 27 21.01 -3.92 9.89
CA PHE A 27 20.64 -4.66 8.68
C PHE A 27 19.11 -4.80 8.60
N THR A 28 18.48 -5.13 9.71
CA THR A 28 17.02 -5.22 9.85
C THR A 28 16.35 -3.88 9.56
N ASP A 29 16.89 -2.76 10.05
CA ASP A 29 16.38 -1.43 9.75
C ASP A 29 16.41 -1.12 8.24
N ILE A 30 17.52 -1.42 7.56
CA ILE A 30 17.68 -1.23 6.12
C ILE A 30 16.62 -2.04 5.36
N PHE A 31 16.49 -3.34 5.65
CA PHE A 31 15.50 -4.18 4.99
C PHE A 31 14.07 -3.71 5.29
N MET A 32 13.81 -3.28 6.53
CA MET A 32 12.51 -2.77 6.92
C MET A 32 12.12 -1.54 6.09
N VAL A 33 13.03 -0.56 5.97
CA VAL A 33 12.78 0.71 5.26
C VAL A 33 12.73 0.53 3.75
N PHE A 34 13.64 -0.26 3.17
CA PHE A 34 13.74 -0.36 1.71
C PHE A 34 12.81 -1.40 1.08
N ILE A 35 12.41 -2.42 1.84
CA ILE A 35 11.65 -3.56 1.28
C ILE A 35 10.29 -3.66 1.96
N PHE A 36 10.25 -3.87 3.28
CA PHE A 36 9.01 -4.26 3.96
C PHE A 36 8.00 -3.13 4.09
N LEU A 37 8.41 -1.93 4.51
CA LEU A 37 7.52 -0.77 4.64
C LEU A 37 6.92 -0.34 3.29
N PRO A 38 7.71 -0.13 2.21
CA PRO A 38 7.15 0.19 0.89
C PRO A 38 6.17 -0.88 0.42
N SER A 39 6.53 -2.16 0.60
CA SER A 39 5.68 -3.27 0.18
C SER A 39 4.38 -3.35 0.99
N PHE A 40 4.42 -3.07 2.29
CA PHE A 40 3.24 -2.94 3.14
C PHE A 40 2.30 -1.86 2.62
N PHE A 41 2.82 -0.68 2.29
CA PHE A 41 1.99 0.40 1.74
C PHE A 41 1.44 0.08 0.34
N ILE A 42 2.19 -0.64 -0.49
CA ILE A 42 1.70 -1.16 -1.78
C ILE A 42 0.55 -2.16 -1.56
N LEU A 43 0.66 -3.07 -0.58
CA LEU A 43 -0.43 -3.99 -0.24
C LEU A 43 -1.70 -3.25 0.18
N PHE A 44 -1.58 -2.23 1.03
CA PHE A 44 -2.73 -1.40 1.42
C PHE A 44 -3.34 -0.65 0.24
N SER A 45 -2.48 -0.17 -0.67
CA SER A 45 -2.90 0.46 -1.93
C SER A 45 -3.70 -0.52 -2.82
N ILE A 46 -3.23 -1.76 -2.98
CA ILE A 46 -3.95 -2.81 -3.70
C ILE A 46 -5.29 -3.11 -3.03
N LEU A 47 -5.31 -3.28 -1.70
CA LEU A 47 -6.53 -3.55 -0.95
C LEU A 47 -7.55 -2.42 -1.12
N SER A 48 -7.13 -1.18 -0.99
CA SER A 48 -7.98 -0.01 -1.21
C SER A 48 -8.54 0.02 -2.63
N PHE A 49 -7.71 -0.25 -3.64
CA PHE A 49 -8.14 -0.32 -5.03
C PHE A 49 -9.18 -1.42 -5.28
N LEU A 50 -8.95 -2.64 -4.75
CA LEU A 50 -9.88 -3.75 -4.87
C LEU A 50 -11.22 -3.44 -4.21
N ILE A 51 -11.20 -2.92 -2.97
CA ILE A 51 -12.44 -2.56 -2.26
C ILE A 51 -13.22 -1.52 -3.05
N ASN A 52 -12.55 -0.46 -3.52
CA ASN A 52 -13.17 0.61 -4.28
C ASN A 52 -13.68 0.16 -5.65
N ARG A 53 -13.07 -0.85 -6.27
CA ARG A 53 -13.49 -1.35 -7.57
C ARG A 53 -14.70 -2.27 -7.47
N PHE A 54 -14.72 -3.17 -6.48
CA PHE A 54 -15.74 -4.21 -6.38
C PHE A 54 -16.95 -3.81 -5.54
N PHE A 55 -16.77 -3.03 -4.47
CA PHE A 55 -17.82 -2.80 -3.48
C PHE A 55 -18.41 -1.40 -3.50
N ILE A 56 -17.64 -0.39 -3.94
CA ILE A 56 -18.06 1.01 -3.88
C ILE A 56 -18.40 1.52 -5.28
N ARG A 57 -19.60 2.06 -5.46
CA ARG A 57 -20.00 2.71 -6.73
C ARG A 57 -19.71 4.22 -6.74
N LYS A 58 -20.07 4.92 -5.66
CA LYS A 58 -19.99 6.39 -5.58
C LYS A 58 -18.55 6.87 -5.42
N ILE A 59 -18.11 7.79 -6.29
CA ILE A 59 -16.73 8.30 -6.32
C ILE A 59 -16.30 8.97 -5.02
N SER A 60 -17.17 9.78 -4.40
CA SER A 60 -16.86 10.46 -3.13
C SER A 60 -16.57 9.47 -2.00
N ILE A 61 -17.30 8.34 -1.96
CA ILE A 61 -17.07 7.29 -0.98
C ILE A 61 -15.75 6.56 -1.25
N LYS A 62 -15.38 6.34 -2.53
CA LYS A 62 -14.09 5.75 -2.89
C LYS A 62 -12.93 6.59 -2.37
N ILE A 63 -12.99 7.91 -2.62
CA ILE A 63 -11.95 8.85 -2.18
C ILE A 63 -11.88 8.85 -0.66
N LEU A 64 -13.01 8.99 0.03
CA LEU A 64 -13.08 8.99 1.49
C LEU A 64 -12.48 7.70 2.09
N LEU A 65 -12.89 6.53 1.57
CA LEU A 65 -12.38 5.25 2.05
C LEU A 65 -10.87 5.11 1.79
N SER A 66 -10.38 5.58 0.65
CA SER A 66 -8.94 5.55 0.33
C SER A 66 -8.14 6.38 1.32
N VAL A 67 -8.62 7.58 1.65
CA VAL A 67 -7.98 8.47 2.64
C VAL A 67 -7.99 7.83 4.03
N ILE A 68 -9.11 7.23 4.44
CA ILE A 68 -9.23 6.54 5.74
C ILE A 68 -8.25 5.36 5.80
N LEU A 69 -8.25 4.49 4.79
CA LEU A 69 -7.35 3.32 4.76
C LEU A 69 -5.88 3.73 4.73
N TYR A 70 -5.54 4.78 3.96
CA TYR A 70 -4.19 5.34 3.94
C TYR A 70 -3.79 5.86 5.33
N GLY A 71 -4.64 6.68 5.97
CA GLY A 71 -4.41 7.18 7.32
C GLY A 71 -4.23 6.06 8.34
N LEU A 72 -5.11 5.05 8.32
CA LEU A 72 -5.00 3.88 9.18
C LEU A 72 -3.69 3.11 8.96
N SER A 73 -3.27 2.90 7.72
CA SER A 73 -2.02 2.20 7.41
C SER A 73 -0.79 2.97 7.90
N PHE A 74 -0.82 4.31 7.79
CA PHE A 74 0.23 5.19 8.28
C PHE A 74 0.30 5.16 9.81
N PHE A 75 -0.83 5.35 10.50
CA PHE A 75 -0.89 5.33 11.95
C PHE A 75 -0.55 3.95 12.53
N ALA A 76 -1.00 2.86 11.90
CA ALA A 76 -0.65 1.51 12.31
C ALA A 76 0.86 1.28 12.24
N SER A 77 1.49 1.65 11.12
CA SER A 77 2.96 1.59 10.98
C SER A 77 3.63 2.46 12.04
N TYR A 78 3.14 3.66 12.27
CA TYR A 78 3.71 4.59 13.25
C TYR A 78 3.64 4.02 14.68
N PHE A 79 2.54 3.36 15.03
CA PHE A 79 2.41 2.75 16.35
C PHE A 79 3.28 1.50 16.51
N LEU A 80 3.40 0.67 15.46
CA LEU A 80 4.22 -0.55 15.46
C LEU A 80 5.69 -0.28 15.76
N PHE A 81 6.24 0.83 15.26
CA PHE A 81 7.66 1.17 15.43
C PHE A 81 7.96 2.09 16.62
N LYS A 82 7.01 2.30 17.53
CA LYS A 82 7.15 3.29 18.61
C LYS A 82 8.29 3.00 19.60
N ASP A 83 8.54 1.72 19.86
CA ASP A 83 9.54 1.28 20.84
C ASP A 83 10.89 0.98 20.17
N ILE A 84 10.94 1.06 18.83
CA ILE A 84 12.10 0.68 18.01
C ILE A 84 12.81 1.92 17.47
N TRP A 85 12.04 2.88 16.93
CA TRP A 85 12.59 4.06 16.28
C TRP A 85 12.22 5.35 17.01
N SER A 86 13.16 6.30 17.02
CA SER A 86 12.88 7.64 17.52
C SER A 86 11.76 8.31 16.73
N PHE A 87 11.09 9.29 17.35
CA PHE A 87 9.98 10.03 16.74
C PHE A 87 10.30 10.51 15.32
N ASN A 88 11.46 11.16 15.14
CA ASN A 88 11.87 11.75 13.86
C ASN A 88 12.17 10.69 12.80
N VAL A 89 12.97 9.67 13.15
CA VAL A 89 13.35 8.60 12.22
C VAL A 89 12.12 7.87 11.72
N ARG A 90 11.21 7.57 12.64
CA ARG A 90 9.94 6.92 12.33
C ARG A 90 9.06 7.77 11.42
N PHE A 91 8.88 9.05 11.75
CA PHE A 91 8.05 9.95 10.95
C PHE A 91 8.60 10.07 9.52
N ILE A 92 9.90 10.28 9.36
CA ILE A 92 10.55 10.42 8.05
C ILE A 92 10.45 9.11 7.26
N SER A 93 10.82 7.99 7.87
CA SER A 93 10.86 6.68 7.19
C SER A 93 9.47 6.25 6.74
N ILE A 94 8.45 6.40 7.59
CA ILE A 94 7.08 6.04 7.26
C ILE A 94 6.53 6.99 6.19
N SER A 95 6.80 8.30 6.28
CA SER A 95 6.36 9.25 5.25
C SER A 95 6.97 8.98 3.89
N LEU A 96 8.27 8.71 3.82
CA LEU A 96 8.94 8.41 2.55
C LEU A 96 8.44 7.10 1.93
N THR A 97 8.29 6.06 2.75
CA THR A 97 7.84 4.74 2.27
C THR A 97 6.35 4.73 1.93
N SER A 98 5.52 5.50 2.62
CA SER A 98 4.08 5.60 2.33
C SER A 98 3.80 6.30 0.99
N LEU A 99 4.67 7.21 0.56
CA LEU A 99 4.59 7.82 -0.77
C LEU A 99 4.63 6.76 -1.89
N VAL A 100 5.40 5.69 -1.71
CA VAL A 100 5.47 4.60 -2.70
C VAL A 100 4.10 3.94 -2.88
N GLY A 101 3.40 3.64 -1.79
CA GLY A 101 2.05 3.08 -1.85
C GLY A 101 1.02 4.05 -2.45
N LEU A 102 1.16 5.34 -2.15
CA LEU A 102 0.31 6.39 -2.72
C LEU A 102 0.51 6.54 -4.23
N ILE A 103 1.77 6.57 -4.70
CA ILE A 103 2.11 6.59 -6.13
C ILE A 103 1.54 5.34 -6.81
N HIS A 104 1.73 4.16 -6.21
CA HIS A 104 1.16 2.92 -6.73
C HIS A 104 -0.37 2.98 -6.85
N TYR A 105 -1.04 3.59 -5.87
CA TYR A 105 -2.49 3.75 -5.89
C TYR A 105 -2.95 4.66 -7.04
N LEU A 106 -2.30 5.83 -7.20
CA LEU A 106 -2.61 6.79 -8.25
C LEU A 106 -2.42 6.19 -9.64
N ILE A 107 -1.33 5.46 -9.86
CA ILE A 107 -1.06 4.76 -11.13
C ILE A 107 -2.15 3.72 -11.39
N SER A 108 -2.47 2.88 -10.40
CA SER A 108 -3.50 1.83 -10.53
C SER A 108 -4.88 2.41 -10.86
N TYR A 109 -5.24 3.50 -10.19
CA TYR A 109 -6.50 4.19 -10.42
C TYR A 109 -6.54 4.87 -11.80
N GLY A 110 -5.46 5.57 -12.20
CA GLY A 110 -5.34 6.20 -13.51
C GLY A 110 -5.46 5.19 -14.66
N LEU A 111 -4.75 4.07 -14.58
CA LEU A 111 -4.85 2.98 -15.56
C LEU A 111 -6.26 2.40 -15.65
N SER A 112 -6.95 2.29 -14.51
CA SER A 112 -8.34 1.84 -14.48
C SER A 112 -9.29 2.79 -15.20
N LEU A 113 -9.08 4.11 -15.10
CA LEU A 113 -9.90 5.11 -15.80
C LEU A 113 -9.67 5.05 -17.31
N VAL A 114 -8.41 4.96 -17.75
CA VAL A 114 -8.05 4.85 -19.17
C VAL A 114 -8.68 3.60 -19.78
N ASN A 115 -8.59 2.44 -19.12
CA ASN A 115 -9.17 1.18 -19.59
C ASN A 115 -10.71 1.27 -19.73
N SER A 116 -11.38 1.91 -18.77
CA SER A 116 -12.84 2.13 -18.85
C SER A 116 -13.22 3.04 -20.02
N ALA A 117 -12.44 4.09 -20.29
CA ALA A 117 -12.70 4.99 -21.42
C ALA A 117 -12.51 4.30 -22.79
N ILE A 118 -11.47 3.45 -22.92
CA ILE A 118 -11.22 2.66 -24.13
C ILE A 118 -12.37 1.68 -24.40
N ARG A 119 -12.83 0.94 -23.37
CA ARG A 119 -13.95 0.00 -23.52
C ARG A 119 -15.22 0.70 -23.98
N LYS A 120 -15.56 1.83 -23.36
CA LYS A 120 -16.74 2.61 -23.75
C LYS A 120 -16.69 3.01 -25.23
N LYS A 121 -15.53 3.46 -25.72
CA LYS A 121 -15.34 3.84 -27.14
C LYS A 121 -15.41 2.64 -28.10
N LEU A 122 -15.00 1.44 -27.67
CA LEU A 122 -15.14 0.22 -28.47
C LEU A 122 -16.61 -0.21 -28.58
N ASP A 123 -17.35 -0.17 -27.47
CA ASP A 123 -18.76 -0.54 -27.44
C ASP A 123 -19.61 0.41 -28.33
N GLU A 124 -19.27 1.70 -28.36
CA GLU A 124 -19.90 2.72 -29.23
C GLU A 124 -19.62 2.54 -30.73
N ASN A 125 -18.57 1.80 -31.12
CA ASN A 125 -18.22 1.56 -32.52
C ASN A 125 -18.76 0.22 -33.08
N ILE A 126 -19.22 -0.68 -32.21
CA ILE A 126 -19.70 -2.03 -32.58
C ILE A 126 -21.24 -2.10 -32.57
N GLY A 127 -21.91 -1.17 -31.87
CA GLY A 127 -23.38 -1.00 -31.89
C GLY A 127 -23.86 -0.06 -32.98
#